data_AF-A0A7U7D144-F1
#
_entry.id   AF-A0A7U7D144-F1
#
_cell.length_a   1.000
_cell.length_b   1.000
_cell.length_c   1.000
_cell.angle_alpha   90.00
_cell.angle_beta   90.00
_cell.angle_gamma   90.00
#
_symmetry.space_group_name_H-M   'P 1'
#
loop_
_entity.id
_entity.type
_entity.pdbx_description
1 polymer ?
#
loop_
_entity_poly.entity_id
_entity_poly.type
_entity_poly.pdbx_seq_one_letter_code
_entity_poly.pdbx_strand_id
1 'polypeptide(L)'
;MKKTLFIAAILSSFISLISCRQNVSGNSENNTDTEKIKTDGTTEIQQTVAPPNVPAPVGSRAAKKVIVKLETIEKTGDLADGTQYHFWTFNGTVPGSFIRAKVGDEIELHLKNNETIPFRIISIFMQ
;
A
#
# COMPACT_ATOMS: atom_id res chain seq x y z
N MET A 1 -26.33 -13.54 66.25
CA MET A 1 -26.95 -13.74 64.92
C MET A 1 -26.94 -12.51 64.00
N LYS A 2 -26.59 -11.29 64.46
CA LYS A 2 -26.52 -10.09 63.60
C LYS A 2 -25.17 -9.90 62.87
N LYS A 3 -24.09 -10.53 63.35
CA LYS A 3 -22.74 -10.43 62.76
C LYS A 3 -22.55 -11.32 61.51
N THR A 4 -23.28 -12.43 61.41
CA THR A 4 -23.30 -13.30 60.21
C THR A 4 -24.11 -12.70 59.06
N LEU A 5 -25.00 -11.74 59.34
CA LEU A 5 -25.80 -11.07 58.33
C LEU A 5 -25.01 -9.97 57.57
N PHE A 6 -24.08 -9.29 58.25
CA PHE A 6 -23.24 -8.25 57.62
C PHE A 6 -22.09 -8.80 56.76
N ILE A 7 -21.62 -10.02 57.01
CA ILE A 7 -20.52 -10.63 56.26
C ILE A 7 -21.00 -11.15 54.89
N ALA A 8 -22.27 -11.56 54.79
CA ALA A 8 -22.85 -12.04 53.53
C ALA A 8 -23.01 -10.93 52.46
N ALA A 9 -23.12 -9.66 52.86
CA ALA A 9 -23.29 -8.54 51.94
C ALA A 9 -21.97 -8.04 51.30
N ILE A 10 -20.82 -8.40 51.87
CA ILE A 10 -19.50 -7.96 51.35
C ILE A 10 -18.93 -9.00 50.36
N LEU A 11 -19.35 -10.26 50.46
CA LEU A 11 -18.85 -11.33 49.59
C LEU A 11 -19.55 -11.39 48.21
N SER A 12 -20.69 -10.72 48.03
CA SER A 12 -21.42 -10.68 46.75
C SER A 12 -20.98 -9.57 45.80
N SER A 13 -20.08 -8.66 46.22
CA SER A 13 -19.66 -7.50 45.41
C SER A 13 -18.28 -7.67 44.73
N PHE A 14 -17.61 -8.81 44.89
CA PHE A 14 -16.26 -9.05 44.33
C PHE A 14 -16.21 -10.01 43.13
N ILE A 15 -17.35 -10.47 42.62
CA ILE A 15 -17.42 -11.49 41.55
C ILE A 15 -17.63 -10.90 40.13
N SER A 16 -17.77 -9.58 39.97
CA SER A 16 -18.07 -8.98 38.65
C SER A 16 -16.90 -8.32 37.91
N LEU A 17 -15.63 -8.63 38.21
CA LEU A 17 -14.48 -8.01 37.49
C LEU A 17 -13.56 -8.97 36.72
N ILE A 18 -13.95 -10.24 36.49
CA ILE A 18 -13.08 -11.21 35.77
C ILE A 18 -13.66 -11.66 34.42
N SER A 19 -14.65 -10.97 33.85
CA SER A 19 -15.20 -11.34 32.54
C SER A 19 -14.89 -10.29 31.47
N CYS A 20 -13.64 -10.29 31.04
CA CYS A 20 -13.20 -9.98 29.66
C CYS A 20 -11.75 -10.48 29.47
N ARG A 21 -11.55 -11.80 29.51
CA ARG A 21 -10.45 -12.42 28.75
C ARG A 21 -11.02 -12.76 27.39
N GLN A 22 -10.93 -11.80 26.47
CA GLN A 22 -11.22 -12.05 25.06
C GLN A 22 -10.14 -13.01 24.56
N ASN A 23 -10.47 -14.30 24.54
CA ASN A 23 -9.76 -15.27 23.72
C ASN A 23 -10.05 -14.88 22.27
N VAL A 24 -9.24 -13.97 21.74
CA VAL A 24 -9.07 -13.80 20.32
C VAL A 24 -8.32 -15.04 19.86
N SER A 25 -9.09 -16.08 19.50
CA SER A 25 -8.69 -17.03 18.47
C SER A 25 -8.65 -16.27 17.14
N GLY A 26 -7.68 -15.37 17.06
CA GLY A 26 -7.25 -14.71 15.83
C GLY A 26 -6.23 -15.63 15.22
N ASN A 27 -6.58 -16.12 14.05
CA ASN A 27 -5.73 -16.76 13.05
C ASN A 27 -4.26 -16.36 13.22
N SER A 28 -3.34 -17.33 13.12
CA SER A 28 -1.90 -17.09 12.96
C SER A 28 -1.71 -16.18 11.76
N GLU A 29 -1.69 -14.88 12.01
CA GLU A 29 -1.13 -13.90 11.09
C GLU A 29 0.32 -14.32 10.93
N ASN A 30 0.65 -14.86 9.76
CA ASN A 30 2.01 -14.80 9.27
C ASN A 30 2.30 -13.31 9.00
N ASN A 31 2.41 -12.52 10.06
CA ASN A 31 2.92 -11.18 10.00
C ASN A 31 4.43 -11.31 9.77
N THR A 32 4.80 -11.54 8.51
CA THR A 32 6.15 -11.27 8.07
C THR A 32 6.29 -9.76 8.13
N ASP A 33 6.77 -9.25 9.27
CA ASP A 33 7.11 -7.83 9.45
C ASP A 33 7.93 -7.39 8.24
N THR A 34 7.29 -6.73 7.28
CA THR A 34 7.87 -6.44 5.96
C THR A 34 9.04 -5.46 6.12
N GLU A 35 9.02 -4.68 7.21
CA GLU A 35 10.09 -3.78 7.64
C GLU A 35 11.39 -4.51 8.05
N LYS A 36 11.34 -5.80 8.41
CA LYS A 36 12.53 -6.56 8.83
C LYS A 36 13.29 -7.21 7.66
N ILE A 37 12.73 -7.14 6.45
CA ILE A 37 13.37 -7.70 5.26
C ILE A 37 14.54 -6.79 4.89
N LYS A 38 15.77 -7.28 5.06
CA LYS A 38 16.97 -6.54 4.65
C LYS A 38 17.02 -6.47 3.13
N THR A 39 17.14 -5.26 2.60
CA THR A 39 17.50 -5.04 1.20
C THR A 39 18.94 -5.50 0.96
N ASP A 40 19.24 -6.08 -0.19
CA ASP A 40 20.60 -6.52 -0.56
C ASP A 40 21.56 -5.36 -0.86
N GLY A 41 21.08 -4.11 -0.82
CA GLY A 41 21.85 -2.90 -1.08
C GLY A 41 22.03 -2.59 -2.57
N THR A 42 21.52 -3.44 -3.47
CA THR A 42 21.53 -3.18 -4.91
C THR A 42 20.39 -2.25 -5.30
N THR A 43 20.65 -1.42 -6.32
CA THR A 43 19.67 -0.48 -6.86
C THR A 43 19.32 -0.86 -8.29
N GLU A 44 18.03 -0.98 -8.59
CA GLU A 44 17.51 -1.20 -9.94
C GLU A 44 16.62 -0.04 -10.35
N ILE A 45 16.77 0.40 -11.60
CA ILE A 45 15.85 1.36 -12.19
C ILE A 45 14.72 0.58 -12.87
N GLN A 46 13.48 0.87 -12.49
CA GLN A 46 12.28 0.32 -13.11
C GLN A 46 12.28 0.68 -14.61
N GLN A 47 12.21 -0.34 -15.46
CA GLN A 47 11.99 -0.12 -16.90
C GLN A 47 10.57 0.36 -17.16
N THR A 48 10.45 1.46 -17.89
CA THR A 48 9.17 2.00 -18.36
C THR A 48 8.65 1.15 -19.51
N VAL A 49 7.44 0.60 -19.35
CA VAL A 49 6.77 -0.22 -20.36
C VAL A 49 5.38 0.34 -20.63
N ALA A 50 5.06 0.59 -21.91
CA ALA A 50 3.76 1.11 -22.34
C ALA A 50 2.70 0.00 -22.40
N PRO A 51 1.44 0.28 -22.03
CA PRO A 51 0.34 -0.68 -22.16
C PRO A 51 0.16 -1.16 -23.61
N PRO A 52 -0.29 -2.42 -23.82
CA PRO A 52 -0.70 -3.42 -22.83
C PRO A 52 0.47 -4.26 -22.27
N ASN A 53 1.72 -3.89 -22.57
CA ASN A 53 2.88 -4.68 -22.18
C ASN A 53 3.15 -4.57 -20.68
N VAL A 54 3.72 -5.63 -20.09
CA VAL A 54 4.05 -5.71 -18.66
C VAL A 54 5.55 -5.94 -18.46
N PRO A 55 6.16 -5.39 -17.38
CA PRO A 55 7.53 -5.70 -17.01
C PRO A 55 7.75 -7.19 -16.75
N ALA A 56 8.98 -7.64 -17.01
CA ALA A 56 9.39 -9.01 -16.79
C ALA A 56 9.12 -9.48 -15.34
N PRO A 57 8.89 -10.79 -15.12
CA PRO A 57 8.74 -11.32 -13.78
C PRO A 57 9.95 -11.01 -12.89
N VAL A 58 9.67 -10.60 -11.65
CA VAL A 58 10.72 -10.21 -10.67
C VAL A 58 11.59 -11.41 -10.24
N GLY A 59 11.06 -12.64 -10.37
CA GLY A 59 11.79 -13.87 -10.07
C GLY A 59 12.07 -14.08 -8.58
N SER A 60 12.91 -15.07 -8.27
CA SER A 60 13.37 -15.36 -6.91
C SER A 60 14.66 -14.59 -6.62
N ARG A 61 14.52 -13.32 -6.27
CA ARG A 61 15.64 -12.47 -5.80
C ARG A 61 15.40 -11.95 -4.39
N ALA A 62 16.47 -11.50 -3.74
CA ALA A 62 16.39 -10.73 -2.51
C ALA A 62 15.64 -9.40 -2.73
N ALA A 63 15.13 -8.82 -1.64
CA ALA A 63 14.58 -7.47 -1.67
C ALA A 63 15.69 -6.46 -1.98
N LYS A 64 15.37 -5.41 -2.72
CA LYS A 64 16.35 -4.39 -3.11
C LYS A 64 15.71 -3.01 -3.26
N LYS A 65 16.53 -2.01 -3.56
CA LYS A 65 16.05 -0.66 -3.83
C LYS A 65 15.64 -0.51 -5.29
N VAL A 66 14.41 -0.08 -5.54
CA VAL A 66 13.85 0.11 -6.88
C VAL A 66 13.55 1.59 -7.10
N ILE A 67 14.24 2.21 -8.06
CA ILE A 67 14.01 3.59 -8.46
C ILE A 67 12.95 3.61 -9.56
N VAL A 68 11.84 4.29 -9.30
CA VAL A 68 10.75 4.50 -10.27
C VAL A 68 10.75 5.95 -10.70
N LYS A 69 10.81 6.21 -12.00
CA LYS A 69 10.71 7.56 -12.57
C LYS A 69 9.38 7.69 -13.30
N LEU A 70 8.56 8.65 -12.86
CA LEU A 70 7.29 8.98 -13.49
C LEU A 70 7.31 10.46 -13.91
N GLU A 71 6.85 10.71 -15.13
CA GLU A 71 6.60 12.06 -15.62
C GLU A 71 5.11 12.25 -15.86
N THR A 72 4.54 13.31 -15.28
CA THR A 72 3.18 13.74 -15.56
C THR A 72 3.16 14.58 -16.82
N ILE A 73 2.36 14.18 -17.80
CA ILE A 73 2.24 14.84 -19.11
C ILE A 73 0.77 15.08 -19.41
N GLU A 74 0.42 16.33 -19.71
CA GLU A 74 -0.87 16.70 -20.28
C GLU A 74 -0.86 16.48 -21.79
N LYS A 75 -1.85 15.75 -22.30
CA LYS A 75 -1.92 15.42 -23.73
C LYS A 75 -3.37 15.39 -24.19
N THR A 76 -3.68 16.13 -25.25
CA THR A 76 -4.95 15.98 -25.95
C THR A 76 -4.91 14.74 -26.84
N GLY A 77 -5.93 13.90 -26.76
CA GLY A 77 -6.08 12.72 -27.60
C GLY A 77 -7.54 12.40 -27.88
N ASP A 78 -7.77 11.45 -28.78
CA ASP A 78 -9.13 11.00 -29.11
C ASP A 78 -9.64 10.06 -28.01
N LEU A 79 -10.79 10.42 -27.43
CA LEU A 79 -11.51 9.56 -26.49
C LEU A 79 -12.46 8.61 -27.23
N ALA A 80 -13.09 9.11 -28.29
CA ALA A 80 -13.99 8.40 -29.18
C ALA A 80 -14.06 9.13 -30.53
N ASP A 81 -14.74 8.55 -31.52
CA ASP A 81 -14.87 9.13 -32.86
C ASP A 81 -15.30 10.61 -32.82
N GLY A 82 -14.39 11.50 -33.21
CA GLY A 82 -14.60 12.95 -33.23
C GLY A 82 -14.61 13.66 -31.87
N THR A 83 -14.38 12.94 -30.76
CA THR A 83 -14.34 13.50 -29.40
C THR A 83 -12.90 13.56 -28.89
N GLN A 84 -12.35 14.76 -28.78
CA GLN A 84 -11.05 14.98 -28.14
C GLN A 84 -11.23 15.18 -26.63
N TYR A 85 -10.27 14.68 -25.86
CA TYR A 85 -10.21 14.87 -24.42
C TYR A 85 -8.79 15.25 -24.00
N HIS A 86 -8.68 16.11 -22.99
CA HIS A 86 -7.42 16.50 -22.38
C HIS A 86 -7.03 15.46 -21.32
N PHE A 87 -6.13 14.55 -21.68
CA PHE A 87 -5.67 13.50 -20.80
C PHE A 87 -4.51 13.97 -19.92
N TRP A 88 -4.55 13.50 -18.69
CA TRP A 88 -3.45 13.59 -17.74
C TRP A 88 -2.82 12.22 -17.61
N THR A 89 -1.58 12.11 -18.05
CA THR A 89 -0.92 10.82 -18.30
C THR A 89 0.34 10.68 -17.45
N PHE A 90 0.71 9.43 -17.15
CA PHE A 90 2.04 9.11 -16.66
C PHE A 90 2.86 8.53 -17.80
N ASN A 91 4.01 9.13 -18.10
CA ASN A 91 4.90 8.77 -19.20
C ASN A 91 4.21 8.78 -20.59
N GLY A 92 3.18 9.61 -20.78
CA GLY A 92 2.57 9.85 -22.10
C GLY A 92 1.52 8.83 -22.54
N THR A 93 1.13 7.89 -21.67
CA THR A 93 0.14 6.83 -21.98
C THR A 93 -0.99 6.77 -20.94
N VAL A 94 -2.17 6.32 -21.38
CA VAL A 94 -3.33 6.04 -20.51
C VAL A 94 -3.79 4.60 -20.77
N PRO A 95 -3.73 3.70 -19.78
CA PRO A 95 -3.15 3.89 -18.44
C PRO A 95 -1.64 4.18 -18.48
N GLY A 96 -1.09 4.68 -17.37
CA GLY A 96 0.34 4.93 -17.25
C GLY A 96 1.18 3.64 -17.28
N SER A 97 2.50 3.80 -17.32
CA SER A 97 3.42 2.64 -17.33
C SER A 97 3.27 1.75 -16.09
N PHE A 98 3.31 0.44 -16.30
CA PHE A 98 3.12 -0.54 -15.24
C PHE A 98 4.37 -0.64 -14.33
N ILE A 99 4.16 -0.56 -13.01
CA ILE A 99 5.21 -0.72 -12.00
C ILE A 99 5.09 -2.11 -11.37
N ARG A 100 6.21 -2.83 -11.24
CA ARG A 100 6.25 -4.21 -10.72
C ARG A 100 7.43 -4.37 -9.77
N ALA A 101 7.15 -4.70 -8.52
CA ALA A 101 8.14 -4.87 -7.46
C ALA A 101 7.85 -6.14 -6.62
N LYS A 102 8.81 -6.54 -5.77
CA LYS A 102 8.67 -7.65 -4.81
C LYS A 102 8.33 -7.09 -3.42
N VAL A 103 7.55 -7.84 -2.65
CA VAL A 103 7.31 -7.53 -1.23
C VAL A 103 8.65 -7.45 -0.48
N GLY A 104 8.85 -6.32 0.21
CA GLY A 104 10.08 -5.95 0.91
C GLY A 104 11.03 -5.06 0.12
N ASP A 105 10.78 -4.78 -1.16
CA ASP A 105 11.57 -3.79 -1.91
C ASP A 105 11.35 -2.38 -1.35
N GLU A 106 12.43 -1.59 -1.31
CA GLU A 106 12.37 -0.15 -1.02
C GLU A 106 12.14 0.59 -2.34
N ILE A 107 11.01 1.28 -2.49
CA ILE A 107 10.68 2.02 -3.71
C ILE A 107 11.02 3.50 -3.53
N GLU A 108 11.95 4.01 -4.34
CA GLU A 108 12.25 5.44 -4.44
C GLU A 108 11.54 6.01 -5.68
N LEU A 109 10.49 6.80 -5.45
CA LEU A 109 9.68 7.40 -6.51
C LEU A 109 10.17 8.81 -6.83
N HIS A 110 10.62 9.00 -8.06
CA HIS A 110 10.91 10.30 -8.66
C HIS A 110 9.74 10.71 -9.53
N LEU A 111 8.92 11.65 -9.04
CA LEU A 111 7.81 12.21 -9.79
C LEU A 111 8.21 13.59 -10.33
N LYS A 112 8.22 13.74 -11.65
CA LYS A 112 8.41 15.03 -12.32
C LYS A 112 7.07 15.49 -12.88
N ASN A 113 6.67 16.71 -12.55
CA ASN A 113 5.56 17.38 -13.22
C ASN A 113 6.13 18.18 -14.40
N ASN A 114 5.71 17.86 -15.63
CA ASN A 114 6.15 18.61 -16.80
C ASN A 114 5.40 19.95 -16.97
N GLU A 115 4.26 20.12 -16.29
CA GLU A 115 3.40 21.28 -16.46
C GLU A 115 3.48 22.28 -15.29
N THR A 116 3.07 23.51 -15.58
CA THR A 116 3.03 24.61 -14.59
C THR A 116 1.82 24.48 -13.65
N ILE A 117 0.76 23.76 -14.05
CA ILE A 117 -0.42 23.53 -13.21
C ILE A 117 -0.09 22.48 -12.14
N PRO A 118 -0.40 22.74 -10.85
CA PRO A 118 -0.13 21.78 -9.79
C PRO A 118 -1.07 20.58 -9.90
N PHE A 119 -0.55 19.47 -10.42
CA PHE A 119 -1.18 18.17 -10.27
C PHE A 119 -1.24 17.77 -8.80
N ARG A 120 -2.45 17.62 -8.27
CA ARG A 120 -2.67 16.82 -7.05
C ARG A 120 -2.83 15.38 -7.49
N ILE A 121 -2.04 14.47 -6.93
CA ILE A 121 -2.09 13.03 -7.25
C ILE A 121 -3.53 12.56 -7.05
N ILE A 122 -4.29 12.41 -8.13
CA ILE A 122 -5.59 11.75 -8.12
C ILE A 122 -5.26 10.27 -8.01
N SER A 123 -5.51 9.72 -6.82
CA SER A 123 -5.54 8.30 -6.46
C SER A 123 -4.79 7.36 -7.42
N ILE A 124 -3.55 7.03 -7.07
CA ILE A 124 -2.87 5.85 -7.64
C ILE A 124 -3.68 4.64 -7.19
N PHE A 125 -4.54 4.10 -8.05
CA PHE A 125 -5.05 2.75 -7.88
C PHE A 125 -3.88 1.79 -8.14
N MET A 126 -3.10 1.55 -7.10
CA MET A 126 -2.36 0.29 -6.96
C MET A 126 -3.42 -0.79 -6.74
N GLN A 127 -3.63 -1.64 -7.74
CA GLN A 127 -4.33 -2.90 -7.58
C GLN A 127 -3.36 -3.97 -7.08
#